data_AF-A0A5R8Z3S3-F1
#
_entry.id   AF-A0A5R8Z3S3-F1
#
_cell.length_a   1.000
_cell.length_b   1.000
_cell.length_c   1.000
_cell.angle_alpha   90.00
_cell.angle_beta   90.00
_cell.angle_gamma   90.00
#
_symmetry.space_group_name_H-M   'P 1'
#
loop_
_entity.id
_entity.type
_entity.pdbx_description
1 polymer ?
#
loop_
_entity_poly.entity_id
_entity_poly.type
_entity_poly.pdbx_seq_one_letter_code
_entity_poly.pdbx_strand_id
1 'polypeptide(L)' 'MRTRRLAAAALVAGGLAFGAVTGSATAAYAQTAETWHLTGYYQYRDQCFRAGFQAITSGGIVQDFKCELAGSRYALYLYY' A
#
# COMPACT_ATOMS: atom_id res chain seq x y z
N MET A 1 17.57 18.49 -39.63
CA MET A 1 18.80 17.91 -40.23
C MET A 1 18.76 16.41 -40.01
N ARG A 2 19.10 15.61 -41.04
CA ARG A 2 19.78 14.29 -40.96
C ARG A 2 19.09 13.15 -40.18
N THR A 3 18.98 11.90 -40.62
CA THR A 3 19.29 11.20 -41.86
C THR A 3 18.68 9.80 -41.70
N ARG A 4 18.06 9.27 -42.75
CA ARG A 4 17.70 7.85 -42.88
C ARG A 4 18.97 7.00 -42.83
N ARG A 5 18.97 5.86 -42.11
CA ARG A 5 19.68 4.63 -42.51
C ARG A 5 18.92 3.39 -42.06
N LEU A 6 18.69 2.53 -43.06
CA LEU A 6 18.09 1.20 -43.01
C LEU A 6 19.09 0.16 -42.51
N ALA A 7 18.56 -1.03 -42.18
CA ALA A 7 19.21 -2.33 -42.04
C ALA A 7 20.08 -2.52 -40.77
N ALA A 8 20.10 -3.69 -40.11
CA ALA A 8 19.82 -5.03 -40.58
C ALA A 8 19.20 -5.90 -39.47
N ALA A 9 18.30 -6.80 -39.89
CA ALA A 9 17.86 -7.92 -39.09
C ALA A 9 19.04 -8.85 -38.81
N ALA A 10 19.24 -9.22 -37.55
CA ALA A 10 20.02 -10.39 -37.17
C ALA A 10 19.07 -11.36 -36.47
N LEU A 11 18.49 -12.27 -37.26
CA LEU A 11 17.81 -13.47 -36.77
C LEU A 11 18.89 -14.38 -36.17
N VAL A 12 19.08 -14.31 -34.85
CA VAL A 12 19.77 -15.39 -34.13
C VAL A 12 18.70 -16.40 -33.73
N ALA A 13 18.47 -17.34 -34.63
CA ALA A 13 17.88 -18.63 -34.30
C ALA A 13 18.93 -19.47 -33.56
N GLY A 14 18.51 -20.07 -32.44
CA GLY A 14 19.30 -21.01 -31.63
C GLY A 14 19.17 -20.62 -30.16
N GLY A 15 18.66 -21.43 -29.26
CA GLY A 15 18.26 -22.83 -29.31
C GLY A 15 17.50 -23.17 -28.04
N LEU A 16 17.00 -24.40 -28.05
CA LEU A 16 16.11 -25.08 -27.11
C LEU A 16 16.50 -24.96 -25.62
N ALA A 17 15.45 -24.91 -24.77
CA ALA A 17 15.36 -25.34 -23.36
C ALA A 17 16.39 -24.69 -22.40
N PHE A 18 16.03 -24.15 -21.24
CA PHE A 18 15.33 -24.77 -20.12
C PHE A 18 14.52 -23.71 -19.38
N GLY A 19 13.34 -24.09 -18.89
CA GLY A 19 12.55 -23.24 -18.02
C GLY A 19 13.31 -22.88 -16.75
N ALA A 20 13.63 -21.61 -16.62
CA ALA A 20 13.86 -20.97 -15.35
C ALA A 20 13.32 -19.55 -15.49
N VAL A 21 12.10 -19.35 -15.03
CA VAL A 21 11.52 -18.02 -14.87
C VAL A 21 12.31 -17.37 -13.73
N THR A 22 13.51 -16.84 -14.01
CA THR A 22 14.15 -15.89 -13.12
C THR A 22 13.48 -14.55 -13.36
N GLY A 23 12.20 -14.49 -12.98
CA GLY A 23 11.52 -13.23 -12.80
C GLY A 23 12.35 -12.42 -11.84
N SER A 24 12.71 -11.21 -12.26
CA SER A 24 13.34 -10.21 -11.42
C SER A 24 12.60 -10.22 -10.09
N ALA A 25 13.22 -10.76 -9.04
CA ALA A 25 12.71 -10.64 -7.70
C ALA A 25 12.83 -9.15 -7.38
N THR A 26 11.78 -8.39 -7.72
CA THR A 26 11.54 -7.08 -7.13
C THR A 26 11.47 -7.36 -5.65
N ALA A 27 12.58 -7.10 -4.96
CA ALA A 27 12.58 -6.99 -3.52
C ALA A 27 11.52 -5.95 -3.20
N ALA A 28 10.34 -6.44 -2.80
CA ALA A 28 9.28 -5.63 -2.26
C ALA A 28 9.88 -5.05 -0.98
N TYR A 29 10.38 -3.83 -1.09
CA TYR A 29 10.64 -3.00 0.06
C TYR A 29 9.27 -2.87 0.75
N ALA A 30 9.10 -3.59 1.85
CA ALA A 30 8.02 -3.32 2.78
C ALA A 30 8.27 -1.90 3.27
N GLN A 31 7.62 -0.93 2.62
CA GLN A 31 7.49 0.40 3.19
C GLN A 31 6.79 0.14 4.52
N THR A 32 7.51 0.32 5.62
CA THR A 32 6.88 0.56 6.93
C THR A 32 6.15 1.87 6.77
N ALA A 33 4.96 1.81 6.18
CA ALA A 33 4.07 2.95 6.10
C ALA A 33 3.80 3.38 7.54
N GLU A 34 3.79 4.69 7.80
CA GLU A 34 3.23 5.24 9.04
C GLU A 34 1.75 4.84 9.05
N THR A 35 1.44 3.66 9.60
CA THR A 35 0.21 2.99 9.26
C THR A 35 -0.89 3.42 10.20
N TRP A 36 -1.55 4.52 9.84
CA TRP A 36 -2.92 4.76 10.25
C TRP A 36 -3.79 3.61 9.74
N HIS A 37 -4.30 2.79 10.64
CA HIS A 37 -5.14 1.65 10.33
C HIS A 37 -6.61 2.00 10.54
N LEU A 38 -7.44 1.79 9.51
CA LEU A 38 -8.88 1.95 9.62
C LEU A 38 -9.46 0.85 10.51
N THR A 39 -10.08 1.25 11.62
CA THR A 39 -10.65 0.32 12.61
C THR A 39 -12.16 0.22 12.49
N GLY A 40 -12.85 1.29 12.07
CA GLY A 40 -14.30 1.25 11.94
C GLY A 40 -14.93 2.57 11.49
N TYR A 41 -16.25 2.55 11.31
CA TYR A 41 -17.06 3.71 10.92
C TYR A 41 -18.17 3.96 11.95
N TYR A 42 -18.34 5.22 12.34
CA TYR A 42 -19.30 5.66 13.34
C TYR A 42 -20.25 6.69 12.75
N GLN A 43 -21.50 6.72 13.22
CA GLN A 43 -22.49 7.68 12.71
C GLN A 43 -22.26 9.09 13.25
N TYR A 44 -21.76 9.19 14.49
CA TYR A 44 -21.52 10.46 15.16
C TYR A 44 -20.06 10.57 15.58
N ARG A 45 -19.53 11.81 15.56
CA ARG A 45 -18.15 12.12 15.95
C ARG A 45 -17.86 11.65 17.38
N ASP A 46 -18.77 11.87 18.32
CA ASP A 46 -18.59 11.49 19.72
C ASP A 46 -18.46 9.98 19.94
N GLN A 47 -19.08 9.16 19.08
CA GLN A 47 -18.92 7.72 19.15
C GLN A 47 -17.54 7.29 18.63
N CYS A 48 -17.07 7.91 17.55
CA CYS A 48 -15.73 7.67 17.02
C CYS A 48 -14.65 8.03 18.06
N PHE A 49 -14.76 9.20 18.69
CA PHE A 49 -13.81 9.64 19.71
C PHE A 49 -13.82 8.74 20.95
N ARG A 50 -15.00 8.32 21.43
CA ARG A 50 -15.09 7.37 22.55
C ARG A 50 -14.42 6.04 22.24
N ALA A 51 -14.63 5.49 21.04
CA ALA A 51 -14.03 4.23 20.64
C ALA A 51 -12.51 4.35 20.47
N GLY A 52 -12.02 5.43 19.87
CA GLY A 52 -10.58 5.70 19.73
C GLY A 52 -9.89 5.88 21.07
N PHE A 53 -10.49 6.63 21.99
CA PHE A 53 -9.96 6.81 23.33
C PHE A 53 -9.96 5.49 24.13
N GLN A 54 -11.01 4.68 23.99
CA GLN A 54 -11.03 3.35 24.56
C GLN A 54 -9.91 2.48 23.99
N ALA A 55 -9.62 2.56 22.68
CA ALA A 55 -8.53 1.80 22.06
C ALA A 55 -7.15 2.16 22.62
N ILE A 56 -6.85 3.46 22.82
CA ILE A 56 -5.60 3.91 23.47
C ILE A 56 -5.51 3.42 24.92
N THR A 57 -6.61 3.54 25.68
CA THR A 57 -6.59 3.23 27.11
C THR A 57 -6.65 1.73 27.42
N SER A 58 -7.17 0.91 26.50
CA SER A 58 -7.32 -0.54 26.69
C SER A 58 -6.23 -1.39 26.04
N GLY A 59 -5.52 -0.88 25.02
CA GLY A 59 -4.49 -1.61 24.29
C GLY A 59 -3.14 -0.90 24.35
N GLY A 60 -2.10 -1.59 24.86
CA GLY A 60 -0.75 -1.03 24.96
C GLY A 60 0.00 -0.85 23.63
N ILE A 61 -0.64 -1.13 22.50
CA ILE A 61 -0.05 -1.02 21.15
C ILE A 61 -0.58 0.23 20.43
N VAL A 62 -1.76 0.75 20.79
CA VAL A 62 -2.31 1.93 20.12
C VAL A 62 -1.61 3.17 20.67
N GLN A 63 -0.88 3.87 19.80
CA GLN A 63 -0.16 5.10 20.13
C GLN A 63 -1.04 6.35 19.97
N ASP A 64 -1.90 6.39 18.95
CA ASP A 64 -2.79 7.53 18.69
C ASP A 64 -4.08 7.11 17.96
N PHE A 65 -5.09 7.99 17.92
CA PHE A 65 -6.28 7.82 17.10
C PHE A 65 -6.72 9.11 16.43
N LYS A 66 -7.35 8.99 15.26
CA LYS A 66 -8.04 10.10 14.60
C LYS A 66 -9.40 9.69 14.06
N CYS A 67 -10.29 10.66 13.99
CA CYS A 67 -11.64 10.52 13.47
C CYS A 67 -11.84 11.45 12.27
N GLU A 68 -11.94 10.88 11.07
CA GLU A 68 -12.09 11.64 9.82
C GLU A 68 -13.49 11.43 9.23
N LEU A 69 -14.09 12.45 8.64
CA LEU A 69 -15.37 12.33 7.95
C LEU A 69 -15.15 11.66 6.58
N ALA A 70 -15.63 10.44 6.42
CA ALA A 70 -15.56 9.66 5.19
C ALA A 70 -16.98 9.47 4.64
N GLY A 71 -17.37 10.33 3.69
CA GLY A 71 -18.74 10.38 3.18
C GLY A 71 -19.72 10.88 4.24
N SER A 72 -20.65 10.02 4.67
CA SER A 72 -21.67 10.34 5.69
C SER A 72 -21.35 9.81 7.09
N ARG A 73 -20.17 9.19 7.30
CA ARG A 73 -19.77 8.56 8.57
C ARG A 73 -18.38 9.03 9.00
N TYR A 74 -18.08 8.89 10.28
CA TYR A 74 -16.75 9.14 10.85
C TYR A 74 -15.92 7.85 10.84
N ALA A 75 -14.86 7.81 10.06
CA ALA A 75 -13.87 6.74 10.04
C ALA A 75 -12.90 6.92 11.22
N LEU A 76 -12.76 5.88 12.04
CA LEU A 76 -11.75 5.79 13.09
C LEU A 76 -10.48 5.18 12.50
N TYR A 77 -9.39 5.90 12.60
CA TYR A 77 -8.05 5.39 12.34
C TYR A 77 -7.27 5.29 13.64
N LEU A 78 -6.56 4.18 13.82
CA LEU A 78 -5.66 3.93 14.94
C LEU A 78 -4.22 3.91 14.43
N TYR A 79 -3.33 4.52 15.18
CA TYR A 79 -1.89 4.49 14.97
C TYR A 79 -1.30 3.49 15.95
N TYR A 80 -0.49 2.56 15.44
CA TYR A 80 0.16 1.49 16.20
C TYR A 80 1.66 1.54 16.01
#